data_AF-A0A965R9E1-F1
#
_entry.id   AF-A0A965R9E1-F1
#
_cell.length_a   1.000
_cell.length_b   1.000
_cell.length_c   1.000
_cell.angle_alpha   90.00
_cell.angle_beta   90.00
_cell.angle_gamma   90.00
#
_symmetry.space_group_name_H-M   'P 1'
#
loop_
_entity.id
_entity.type
_entity.pdbx_description
1 polymer ?
#
loop_
_entity_poly.entity_id
_entity_poly.type
_entity_poly.pdbx_seq_one_letter_code
_entity_poly.pdbx_strand_id
1 'polypeptide(L)'
;EVQEAITKGIDDAKKNLIKVPVMNGTIPHDQLAKEGAAKVYIKPAAHGTGVIAGGSMRAVLEAVGITDVLSKSQGSANPHNVVKATVVALSKLREPIQVAKDRNISLKKVFNG
;
A
#
# COMPACT_ATOMS: atom_id res chain seq x y z
N GLU A 1 -31.05 5.73 2.18
CA GLU A 1 -30.94 4.80 1.04
C GLU A 1 -29.51 4.35 0.77
N VAL A 2 -29.32 3.29 -0.04
CA VAL A 2 -27.99 2.75 -0.40
C VAL A 2 -27.12 3.81 -1.11
N GLN A 3 -27.71 4.64 -1.97
CA GLN A 3 -26.98 5.69 -2.71
C GLN A 3 -26.41 6.79 -1.80
N GLU A 4 -27.16 7.18 -0.76
CA GLU A 4 -26.68 8.16 0.22
C GLU A 4 -25.46 7.64 1.01
N ALA A 5 -25.46 6.34 1.36
CA ALA A 5 -24.33 5.72 2.06
C ALA A 5 -23.07 5.69 1.19
N ILE A 6 -23.22 5.42 -0.12
CA ILE A 6 -22.12 5.46 -1.07
C ILE A 6 -21.56 6.88 -1.18
N THR A 7 -22.43 7.88 -1.33
CA THR A 7 -22.02 9.29 -1.47
C THR A 7 -21.27 9.77 -0.23
N LYS A 8 -21.77 9.47 0.98
CA LYS A 8 -21.10 9.78 2.25
C LYS A 8 -19.74 9.11 2.36
N GLY A 9 -19.62 7.85 1.92
CA GLY A 9 -18.35 7.13 1.91
C GLY A 9 -17.30 7.76 0.98
N ILE A 10 -17.72 8.23 -0.19
CA ILE A 10 -16.84 8.93 -1.14
C ILE A 10 -16.36 10.26 -0.56
N ASP A 11 -17.25 11.03 0.06
CA ASP A 11 -16.91 12.32 0.67
C ASP A 11 -15.90 12.19 1.81
N ASP A 12 -16.04 11.15 2.63
CA ASP A 12 -15.09 10.85 3.71
C ASP A 12 -13.73 10.37 3.16
N ALA A 13 -13.74 9.52 2.12
CA ALA A 13 -12.51 9.04 1.49
C ALA A 13 -11.69 10.18 0.88
N LYS A 14 -12.34 11.18 0.26
CA LYS A 14 -11.67 12.37 -0.31
C LYS A 14 -10.94 13.20 0.73
N LYS A 15 -11.40 13.23 1.98
CA LYS A 15 -10.78 13.98 3.07
C LYS A 15 -9.53 13.28 3.63
N ASN A 16 -9.47 11.96 3.49
CA ASN A 16 -8.43 11.10 4.07
C ASN A 16 -7.46 10.55 3.01
N LEU A 17 -7.07 11.38 2.03
CA LEU A 17 -6.12 10.98 0.99
C LEU A 17 -4.69 10.88 1.55
N ILE A 18 -3.98 9.83 1.16
CA ILE A 18 -2.57 9.62 1.50
C ILE A 18 -1.70 9.64 0.23
N LYS A 19 -0.47 10.14 0.37
CA LYS A 19 0.53 10.05 -0.69
C LYS A 19 1.29 8.74 -0.55
N VAL A 20 1.28 7.92 -1.60
CA VAL A 20 1.96 6.61 -1.63
C VAL A 20 3.14 6.68 -2.59
N PRO A 21 4.34 6.24 -2.18
CA PRO A 21 5.49 6.19 -3.08
C PRO A 21 5.41 4.98 -4.01
N VAL A 22 5.42 5.25 -5.32
CA VAL A 22 5.41 4.22 -6.37
C VAL A 22 6.66 4.39 -7.22
N MET A 23 7.40 3.29 -7.44
CA MET A 23 8.63 3.24 -8.22
C MET A 23 8.45 2.27 -9.38
N ASN A 24 8.52 2.76 -10.62
CA ASN A 24 8.39 1.93 -11.84
C ASN A 24 7.17 0.98 -11.82
N GLY A 25 6.03 1.45 -11.29
CA GLY A 25 4.80 0.65 -11.20
C GLY A 25 4.75 -0.34 -10.02
N THR A 26 5.73 -0.35 -9.12
CA THR A 26 5.75 -1.19 -7.91
C THR A 26 6.07 -0.39 -6.63
N ILE A 27 6.08 -1.07 -5.47
CA ILE A 27 6.42 -0.48 -4.16
C ILE A 27 7.94 -0.48 -3.92
N PRO A 28 8.48 0.44 -3.09
CA PRO A 28 9.94 0.56 -2.89
C PRO A 28 10.57 -0.60 -2.10
N HIS A 29 9.84 -1.19 -1.16
CA HIS A 29 10.28 -2.29 -0.30
C HIS A 29 9.08 -3.06 0.22
N ASP A 30 9.32 -4.24 0.79
CA ASP A 30 8.28 -5.02 1.42
C ASP A 30 7.85 -4.43 2.76
N GLN A 31 6.57 -4.55 3.08
CA GLN A 31 6.01 -3.99 4.30
C GLN A 31 4.95 -4.92 4.89
N LEU A 32 4.94 -4.99 6.22
CA LEU A 32 3.94 -5.72 7.00
C LEU A 32 3.14 -4.73 7.85
N ALA A 33 1.83 -4.75 7.68
CA ALA A 33 0.91 -3.99 8.51
C ALA A 33 -0.11 -4.89 9.18
N LYS A 34 -0.59 -4.45 10.34
CA LYS A 34 -1.63 -5.11 11.12
C LYS A 34 -2.68 -4.08 11.46
N GLU A 35 -3.94 -4.44 11.25
CA GLU A 35 -5.10 -3.70 11.74
C GLU A 35 -6.10 -4.68 12.36
N GLY A 36 -6.36 -4.49 13.66
CA GLY A 36 -7.08 -5.48 14.47
C GLY A 36 -6.49 -6.89 14.36
N ALA A 37 -7.28 -7.84 13.87
CA ALA A 37 -6.87 -9.25 13.64
C ALA A 37 -6.39 -9.53 12.20
N ALA A 38 -6.46 -8.55 11.28
CA ALA A 38 -5.97 -8.69 9.92
C ALA A 38 -4.50 -8.27 9.84
N LYS A 39 -3.68 -9.08 9.16
CA LYS A 39 -2.29 -8.75 8.83
C LYS A 39 -2.16 -8.73 7.31
N VAL A 40 -1.57 -7.69 6.75
CA VAL A 40 -1.33 -7.56 5.31
C VAL A 40 0.17 -7.46 5.10
N TYR A 41 0.67 -8.32 4.22
CA TYR A 41 2.03 -8.27 3.73
C TYR A 41 2.01 -7.85 2.26
N ILE A 42 2.81 -6.85 1.92
CA ILE A 42 3.01 -6.36 0.55
C ILE A 42 4.48 -6.48 0.19
N LYS A 43 4.78 -6.94 -1.01
CA LYS A 43 6.14 -7.14 -1.52
C LYS A 43 6.23 -6.64 -2.97
N PRO A 44 7.31 -5.94 -3.35
CA PRO A 44 7.53 -5.55 -4.74
C PRO A 44 7.64 -6.78 -5.64
N ALA A 45 7.18 -6.62 -6.88
CA ALA A 45 7.22 -7.65 -7.89
C ALA A 45 8.04 -7.18 -9.11
N ALA A 46 8.51 -8.14 -9.91
CA ALA A 46 9.15 -7.82 -11.18
C ALA A 46 8.11 -7.26 -12.17
N HIS A 47 8.58 -6.47 -13.13
CA HIS A 47 7.70 -5.88 -14.14
C HIS A 47 6.96 -6.96 -14.94
N GLY A 48 5.65 -6.80 -15.10
CA GLY A 48 4.79 -7.75 -15.81
C GLY A 48 4.24 -8.89 -14.93
N THR A 49 4.41 -8.83 -13.61
CA THR A 49 3.78 -9.78 -12.66
C THR A 49 2.30 -9.49 -12.47
N GLY A 50 1.90 -8.22 -12.62
CA GLY A 50 0.55 -7.77 -12.32
C GLY A 50 0.27 -7.66 -10.81
N VAL A 51 -1.00 -7.37 -10.48
CA VAL A 51 -1.47 -7.23 -9.10
C VAL A 51 -1.97 -8.57 -8.57
N ILE A 52 -1.11 -9.27 -7.82
CA ILE A 52 -1.46 -10.52 -7.14
C ILE A 52 -1.88 -10.19 -5.71
N ALA A 53 -3.18 -10.07 -5.51
CA ALA A 53 -3.80 -9.64 -4.26
C ALA A 53 -5.18 -10.25 -4.06
N GLY A 54 -5.60 -10.40 -2.80
CA GLY A 54 -6.99 -10.71 -2.46
C GLY A 54 -7.93 -9.55 -2.81
N GLY A 55 -9.21 -9.83 -3.08
CA GLY A 55 -10.15 -8.87 -3.68
C GLY A 55 -10.18 -7.48 -3.01
N SER A 56 -10.24 -7.43 -1.68
CA SER A 56 -10.26 -6.15 -0.94
C SER A 56 -8.95 -5.38 -1.04
N MET A 57 -7.80 -6.06 -1.08
CA MET A 57 -6.49 -5.42 -1.24
C MET A 57 -6.26 -4.99 -2.69
N ARG A 58 -6.71 -5.82 -3.66
CA ARG A 58 -6.59 -5.54 -5.09
C ARG A 58 -7.22 -4.19 -5.45
N ALA A 59 -8.46 -3.95 -5.01
CA ALA A 59 -9.15 -2.69 -5.27
C ALA A 59 -8.37 -1.46 -4.77
N VAL A 60 -7.69 -1.58 -3.61
CA VAL A 60 -6.87 -0.49 -3.06
C VAL A 60 -5.59 -0.32 -3.87
N LEU A 61 -4.88 -1.40 -4.19
CA LEU A 61 -3.61 -1.36 -4.92
C LEU A 61 -3.81 -0.84 -6.36
N GLU A 62 -4.90 -1.22 -7.01
CA GLU A 62 -5.29 -0.73 -8.33
C GLU A 62 -5.67 0.76 -8.29
N ALA A 63 -6.43 1.19 -7.28
CA ALA A 63 -6.79 2.60 -7.11
C ALA A 63 -5.58 3.52 -6.90
N VAL A 64 -4.50 3.00 -6.32
CA VAL A 64 -3.22 3.71 -6.14
C VAL A 64 -2.41 3.77 -7.44
N GLY A 65 -2.69 2.90 -8.42
CA GLY A 65 -1.96 2.81 -9.68
C GLY A 65 -0.74 1.90 -9.62
N ILE A 66 -0.70 0.95 -8.67
CA ILE A 66 0.36 -0.07 -8.62
C ILE A 66 0.04 -1.13 -9.66
N THR A 67 0.98 -1.37 -10.57
CA THR A 67 0.82 -2.36 -11.66
C THR A 67 1.32 -3.73 -11.24
N ASP A 68 2.43 -3.78 -10.50
CA ASP A 68 3.16 -5.01 -10.17
C ASP A 68 3.36 -5.14 -8.66
N VAL A 69 2.66 -6.07 -8.00
CA VAL A 69 2.79 -6.27 -6.55
C VAL A 69 2.33 -7.66 -6.13
N LEU A 70 3.06 -8.24 -5.18
CA LEU A 70 2.68 -9.46 -4.49
C LEU A 70 2.14 -9.09 -3.11
N SER A 71 0.93 -9.54 -2.78
CA SER A 71 0.36 -9.30 -1.47
C SER A 71 -0.33 -10.52 -0.90
N LYS A 72 -0.32 -10.62 0.44
CA LYS A 72 -1.00 -11.69 1.17
C LYS A 72 -1.67 -11.14 2.42
N SER A 73 -2.96 -11.41 2.55
CA SER A 73 -3.68 -11.27 3.81
C SER A 73 -3.45 -12.52 4.67
N GLN A 74 -2.97 -12.32 5.89
CA GLN A 74 -2.78 -13.33 6.91
C GLN A 74 -3.68 -13.01 8.12
N GLY A 75 -4.31 -14.03 8.71
CA GLY A 75 -5.24 -13.84 9.83
C GLY A 75 -6.68 -13.60 9.37
N SER A 76 -7.32 -12.55 9.88
CA SER A 76 -8.75 -12.27 9.61
C SER A 76 -9.01 -11.85 8.15
N ALA A 77 -10.06 -12.42 7.55
CA ALA A 77 -10.54 -12.10 6.20
C ALA A 77 -11.59 -10.97 6.16
N ASN A 78 -11.77 -10.21 7.25
CA ASN A 78 -12.75 -9.12 7.27
C ASN A 78 -12.32 -7.99 6.30
N PRO A 79 -13.10 -7.65 5.27
CA PRO A 79 -12.74 -6.67 4.26
C PRO A 79 -12.46 -5.28 4.84
N HIS A 80 -13.18 -4.85 5.88
CA HIS A 80 -12.96 -3.54 6.50
C HIS A 80 -11.54 -3.42 7.09
N ASN A 81 -11.09 -4.46 7.80
CA ASN A 81 -9.78 -4.46 8.45
C ASN A 81 -8.65 -4.67 7.42
N VAL A 82 -8.89 -5.49 6.39
CA VAL A 82 -7.92 -5.72 5.33
C VAL A 82 -7.66 -4.44 4.53
N VAL A 83 -8.70 -3.68 4.18
CA VAL A 83 -8.55 -2.37 3.51
C VAL A 83 -7.76 -1.40 4.37
N LYS A 84 -8.14 -1.24 5.66
CA LYS A 84 -7.41 -0.38 6.59
C LYS A 84 -5.94 -0.81 6.76
N ALA A 85 -5.68 -2.09 6.94
CA ALA A 85 -4.32 -2.64 7.03
C ALA A 85 -3.51 -2.32 5.78
N THR A 86 -4.12 -2.41 4.59
CA THR A 86 -3.46 -2.11 3.31
C THR A 86 -3.10 -0.63 3.22
N VAL A 87 -4.02 0.27 3.57
CA VAL A 87 -3.75 1.72 3.60
C VAL A 87 -2.62 2.05 4.58
N VAL A 88 -2.62 1.43 5.77
CA VAL A 88 -1.54 1.58 6.76
C VAL A 88 -0.20 1.03 6.23
N ALA A 89 -0.20 -0.09 5.51
CA ALA A 89 1.01 -0.63 4.89
C ALA A 89 1.60 0.36 3.88
N LEU A 90 0.76 0.93 3.02
CA LEU A 90 1.17 1.90 2.01
C LEU A 90 1.68 3.20 2.63
N SER A 91 1.04 3.68 3.71
CA SER A 91 1.47 4.88 4.43
C SER A 91 2.84 4.73 5.12
N LYS A 92 3.24 3.50 5.47
CA LYS A 92 4.56 3.23 6.08
C LYS A 92 5.69 3.10 5.07
N LEU A 93 5.39 3.08 3.77
CA LEU A 93 6.41 3.05 2.74
C LEU A 93 7.21 4.36 2.76
N ARG A 94 8.51 4.23 2.55
CA ARG A 94 9.45 5.35 2.50
C ARG A 94 10.18 5.35 1.18
N GLU A 95 10.27 6.52 0.56
CA GLU A 95 11.05 6.70 -0.66
C GLU A 95 12.54 6.62 -0.35
N PRO A 96 13.36 6.00 -1.23
CA PRO A 96 14.81 5.95 -1.05
C PRO A 96 15.43 7.35 -0.97
N ILE A 97 14.85 8.33 -1.67
CA ILE A 97 15.27 9.74 -1.62
C ILE A 97 15.02 10.34 -0.24
N GLN A 98 13.88 10.05 0.37
CA GLN A 98 13.55 10.51 1.72
C GLN A 98 14.50 9.89 2.74
N VAL A 99 14.72 8.57 2.64
CA VAL A 99 15.65 7.84 3.54
C VAL A 99 17.08 8.36 3.41
N ALA A 100 17.55 8.70 2.20
CA ALA A 100 18.87 9.28 1.98
C ALA A 100 19.02 10.64 2.67
N LYS A 101 18.00 11.51 2.56
CA LYS A 101 17.95 12.82 3.23
C LYS A 101 17.92 12.68 4.74
N ASP A 102 17.04 11.82 5.28
CA ASP A 102 16.89 11.59 6.71
C ASP A 102 18.20 11.09 7.34
N ARG A 103 18.94 10.25 6.61
CA ARG A 103 20.21 9.67 7.07
C ARG A 103 21.44 10.51 6.67
N ASN A 104 21.27 11.62 5.96
CA ASN A 104 22.33 12.47 5.43
C ASN A 104 23.44 11.69 4.68
N ILE A 105 23.05 10.72 3.86
CA ILE A 105 23.94 9.88 3.05
C ILE A 105 23.59 9.95 1.57
N SER A 106 24.56 9.66 0.71
CA SER A 106 24.34 9.61 -0.73
C SER A 106 23.43 8.43 -1.13
N LEU A 107 22.63 8.60 -2.18
CA LEU A 107 21.74 7.55 -2.70
C LEU A 107 22.48 6.24 -3.01
N LYS A 108 23.69 6.33 -3.56
CA LYS A 108 24.53 5.14 -3.81
C LYS A 108 24.80 4.34 -2.53
N LYS A 109 25.01 5.01 -1.40
CA LYS A 109 25.25 4.34 -0.10
C LYS A 109 23.98 3.71 0.48
N VAL A 110 22.80 4.26 0.16
CA VAL A 110 21.51 3.65 0.55
C VAL A 110 21.29 2.30 -0.13
N PHE A 111 21.64 2.19 -1.41
CA PHE A 111 21.47 0.95 -2.18
C PHE A 111 22.61 -0.05 -1.98
N ASN A 112 23.84 0.41 -1.77
CA ASN A 112 25.04 -0.46 -1.77
C ASN A 112 25.61 -0.78 -0.38
N GLY A 113 25.12 -0.17 0.71
CA GLY A 113 25.66 -0.36 2.07
C GLY A 113 26.95 0.42 2.32
#